data_AF-A0A970IRG5-F1
#
_entry.id   AF-A0A970IRG5-F1
#
_cell.length_a   1.000
_cell.length_b   1.000
_cell.length_c   1.000
_cell.angle_alpha   90.00
_cell.angle_beta   90.00
_cell.angle_gamma   90.00
#
_symmetry.space_group_name_H-M   'P 1'
#
loop_
_entity.id
_entity.type
_entity.pdbx_description
1 polymer ?
#
loop_
_entity_poly.entity_id
_entity_poly.type
_entity_poly.pdbx_seq_one_letter_code
_entity_poly.pdbx_strand_id
1 'polypeptide(L)'
;MVRLADYMRSIAPGSESDPGFACYVSELRVCPDACVEVVTLADEWLPTQTLIQLEEAVEAHYGVAEAMVVQRVSDPEPAAGPETAARLMPWLLRHLHRSDPWLFYILSGSPAEAGQGCVVIRLPGECVAQVTGSALTRLEELLERGAGYRCPFRAAASEMDLQSLIQRQEEEPNPTCFHAVAAPDAEPAARFAGPGEQDASPDRSPVLENARYRYRKKLVRQEDGLVFGRFDSQM
;
A
#
# COMPACT_ATOMS: atom_id res chain seq x y z
N MET A 1 22.48 -21.46 -2.93
CA MET A 1 21.60 -20.86 -1.91
C MET A 1 21.69 -19.35 -2.10
N VAL A 2 20.62 -18.71 -2.55
CA VAL A 2 20.60 -17.25 -2.76
C VAL A 2 20.29 -16.61 -1.41
N ARG A 3 21.09 -15.63 -0.96
CA ARG A 3 20.78 -14.90 0.28
C ARG A 3 19.52 -14.07 0.04
N LEU A 4 18.62 -14.00 1.03
CA LEU A 4 17.38 -13.22 0.91
C LEU A 4 17.67 -11.77 0.46
N ALA A 5 18.72 -11.15 0.99
CA ALA A 5 19.15 -9.83 0.56
C ALA A 5 19.53 -9.76 -0.93
N ASP A 6 20.25 -10.75 -1.46
CA ASP A 6 20.62 -10.79 -2.89
C ASP A 6 19.39 -10.99 -3.79
N TYR A 7 18.43 -11.77 -3.31
CA TYR A 7 17.15 -11.95 -3.98
C TYR A 7 16.30 -10.67 -3.93
N MET A 8 16.20 -10.00 -2.79
CA MET A 8 15.46 -8.75 -2.65
C MET A 8 16.07 -7.62 -3.48
N ARG A 9 17.39 -7.60 -3.69
CA ARG A 9 18.03 -6.66 -4.64
C ARG A 9 17.59 -6.87 -6.09
N SER A 10 17.12 -8.06 -6.46
CA SER A 10 16.55 -8.31 -7.79
C SER A 10 15.10 -7.81 -7.93
N ILE A 11 14.41 -7.65 -6.81
CA ILE A 11 13.01 -7.20 -6.74
C ILE A 11 12.93 -5.67 -6.63
N ALA A 12 13.72 -5.11 -5.72
CA ALA A 12 13.85 -3.68 -5.49
C ALA A 12 15.33 -3.30 -5.63
N PRO A 13 15.83 -3.12 -6.86
CA PRO A 13 17.21 -2.70 -7.07
C PRO A 13 17.37 -1.28 -6.51
N GLY A 14 18.10 -1.16 -5.38
CA GLY A 14 18.60 0.11 -4.88
C GLY A 14 19.54 0.80 -5.87
N SER A 15 19.99 2.01 -5.55
CA SER A 15 21.06 2.65 -6.33
C SER A 15 22.43 2.15 -5.87
N GLU A 16 23.49 2.35 -6.66
CA GLU A 16 24.86 2.01 -6.23
C GLU A 16 25.31 2.77 -4.96
N SER A 17 24.66 3.90 -4.66
CA SER A 17 24.88 4.75 -3.48
C SER A 17 23.97 4.43 -2.29
N ASP A 18 22.91 3.66 -2.49
CA ASP A 18 22.00 3.17 -1.46
C ASP A 18 21.64 1.73 -1.83
N PRO A 19 22.30 0.71 -1.24
CA PRO A 19 21.99 -0.69 -1.53
C PRO A 19 20.52 -1.03 -1.21
N GLY A 20 19.79 -0.11 -0.58
CA GLY A 20 18.42 0.21 -0.92
C GLY A 20 17.48 -0.89 -0.50
N PHE A 21 17.09 -0.85 0.77
CA PHE A 21 15.96 -1.59 1.35
C PHE A 21 16.13 -3.11 1.48
N ALA A 22 16.73 -3.78 0.49
CA ALA A 22 16.96 -5.22 0.46
C ALA A 22 17.84 -5.73 1.62
N CYS A 23 18.71 -4.88 2.16
CA CYS A 23 19.52 -5.19 3.33
C CYS A 23 18.71 -5.24 4.64
N TYR A 24 17.57 -4.55 4.69
CA TYR A 24 16.71 -4.56 5.88
C TYR A 24 15.73 -5.72 5.86
N VAL A 25 15.42 -6.31 4.71
CA VAL A 25 14.44 -7.40 4.61
C VAL A 25 15.00 -8.67 5.26
N SER A 26 14.34 -9.05 6.35
CA SER A 26 14.67 -10.24 7.15
C SER A 26 13.76 -11.42 6.80
N GLU A 27 12.52 -11.16 6.39
CA GLU A 27 11.52 -12.19 6.13
C GLU A 27 10.45 -11.71 5.14
N LEU A 28 9.86 -12.64 4.40
CA LEU A 28 8.64 -12.45 3.62
C LEU A 28 7.59 -13.45 4.12
N ARG A 29 6.39 -12.97 4.44
CA ARG A 29 5.28 -13.79 4.93
C ARG A 29 4.05 -13.60 4.04
N VAL A 30 3.34 -14.68 3.77
CA VAL A 30 2.03 -14.61 3.10
C VAL A 30 0.96 -14.76 4.17
N CYS A 31 0.13 -13.73 4.32
CA CYS A 31 -0.90 -13.67 5.34
C CYS A 31 -2.23 -14.27 4.84
N PRO A 32 -3.13 -14.72 5.76
CA PRO A 32 -4.41 -15.32 5.38
C PRO A 32 -5.35 -14.37 4.61
N ASP A 33 -5.16 -13.07 4.76
CA ASP A 33 -5.86 -11.99 4.05
C ASP A 33 -5.31 -11.73 2.64
N ALA A 34 -4.38 -12.58 2.17
CA ALA A 34 -3.66 -12.44 0.90
C ALA A 34 -2.75 -11.19 0.81
N CYS A 35 -2.46 -10.55 1.94
CA CYS A 35 -1.39 -9.56 2.06
C CYS A 35 -0.02 -10.26 2.15
N VAL A 36 0.99 -9.72 1.47
CA VAL A 36 2.39 -10.13 1.68
C VAL A 36 3.04 -9.20 2.70
N GLU A 37 3.42 -9.73 3.86
CA GLU A 37 4.18 -8.97 4.84
C GLU A 37 5.68 -9.03 4.52
N VAL A 38 6.31 -7.85 4.45
CA VAL A 38 7.74 -7.68 4.24
C VAL A 38 8.36 -7.26 5.57
N VAL A 39 8.96 -8.20 6.29
CA VAL A 39 9.51 -7.91 7.62
C VAL A 39 10.89 -7.30 7.48
N THR A 40 11.04 -6.06 7.95
CA THR A 40 12.33 -5.36 7.96
C THR A 40 12.94 -5.35 9.35
N LEU A 41 14.27 -5.43 9.41
CA LEU A 41 15.08 -5.24 10.60
C LEU A 41 16.02 -4.07 10.36
N ALA A 42 15.87 -3.00 11.12
CA ALA A 42 16.67 -1.79 10.99
C ALA A 42 16.98 -1.17 12.37
N ASP A 43 18.02 -0.35 12.42
CA ASP A 43 18.37 0.40 13.64
C ASP A 43 17.47 1.64 13.81
N GLU A 44 16.96 2.18 12.71
CA GLU A 44 16.07 3.35 12.67
C GLU A 44 14.79 3.06 11.90
N TRP A 45 13.76 3.89 12.11
CA TRP A 45 12.51 3.83 11.33
C TRP A 45 12.79 4.16 9.86
N LEU A 46 12.33 3.30 8.97
CA LEU A 46 12.49 3.55 7.55
C LEU A 46 11.61 4.74 7.12
N PRO A 47 12.09 5.60 6.21
CA PRO A 47 11.29 6.69 5.67
C PRO A 47 10.01 6.19 5.00
N THR A 48 8.93 6.95 5.11
CA THR A 48 7.62 6.64 4.50
C THR A 48 7.72 6.31 3.02
N GLN A 49 8.53 7.07 2.26
CA GLN A 49 8.75 6.84 0.84
C GLN A 49 9.42 5.48 0.56
N THR A 50 10.37 5.09 1.42
CA THR A 50 11.07 3.80 1.34
C THR A 50 10.11 2.64 1.58
N LEU A 51 9.22 2.76 2.56
CA LEU A 51 8.21 1.74 2.85
C LEU A 51 7.32 1.50 1.61
N ILE A 52 6.80 2.59 1.05
CA ILE A 52 5.91 2.53 -0.12
C ILE A 52 6.63 1.93 -1.33
N GLN A 53 7.87 2.35 -1.61
CA GLN A 53 8.64 1.79 -2.74
C GLN A 53 8.92 0.30 -2.60
N LEU A 54 9.21 -0.16 -1.40
CA LEU A 54 9.45 -1.57 -1.13
C LEU A 54 8.16 -2.40 -1.32
N GLU A 55 7.02 -1.89 -0.84
CA GLU A 55 5.72 -2.53 -1.06
C GLU A 55 5.37 -2.59 -2.54
N GLU A 56 5.52 -1.50 -3.27
CA GLU A 56 5.25 -1.45 -4.71
C GLU A 56 6.13 -2.42 -5.51
N ALA A 57 7.41 -2.53 -5.17
CA ALA A 57 8.31 -3.47 -5.81
C ALA A 57 7.89 -4.93 -5.57
N VAL A 58 7.49 -5.26 -4.33
CA VAL A 58 7.00 -6.59 -3.96
C VAL A 58 5.66 -6.88 -4.64
N GLU A 59 4.73 -5.93 -4.64
CA GLU A 59 3.43 -6.03 -5.32
C GLU A 59 3.61 -6.28 -6.82
N ALA A 60 4.48 -5.52 -7.49
CA ALA A 60 4.76 -5.66 -8.91
C ALA A 60 5.43 -7.00 -9.24
N HIS A 61 6.40 -7.44 -8.44
CA HIS A 61 7.16 -8.66 -8.70
C HIS A 61 6.31 -9.92 -8.50
N TYR A 62 5.49 -9.97 -7.45
CA TYR A 62 4.66 -11.15 -7.15
C TYR A 62 3.26 -11.08 -7.75
N GLY A 63 2.85 -9.94 -8.30
CA GLY A 63 1.49 -9.72 -8.79
C GLY A 63 0.43 -9.83 -7.69
N VAL A 64 0.78 -9.42 -6.46
CA VAL A 64 -0.14 -9.44 -5.32
C VAL A 64 -0.89 -8.12 -5.20
N ALA A 65 -2.11 -8.19 -4.67
CA ALA A 65 -2.94 -7.01 -4.51
C ALA A 65 -2.45 -6.07 -3.41
N GLU A 66 -1.76 -6.62 -2.40
CA GLU A 66 -1.25 -5.85 -1.27
C GLU A 66 0.02 -6.46 -0.69
N ALA A 67 1.04 -5.61 -0.52
CA ALA A 67 2.15 -5.87 0.38
C ALA A 67 2.17 -4.82 1.50
N MET A 68 2.61 -5.22 2.69
CA MET A 68 2.77 -4.34 3.85
C MET A 68 4.14 -4.56 4.48
N VAL A 69 4.89 -3.49 4.69
CA VAL A 69 6.15 -3.55 5.44
C VAL A 69 5.85 -3.62 6.93
N VAL A 70 6.49 -4.59 7.60
CA VAL A 70 6.45 -4.77 9.05
C VAL A 70 7.83 -4.45 9.61
N GLN A 71 7.97 -3.27 10.20
CA GLN A 71 9.22 -2.74 10.74
C GLN A 71 9.52 -3.34 12.12
N ARG A 72 10.70 -3.94 12.25
CA ARG A 72 11.31 -4.33 13.52
C ARG A 72 12.50 -3.41 13.74
N VAL A 73 12.38 -2.52 14.73
CA VAL A 73 13.44 -1.56 15.08
C VAL A 73 14.08 -2.00 16.39
N SER A 74 15.38 -2.23 16.36
CA SER A 74 16.08 -2.92 17.47
C SER A 74 16.23 -2.05 18.72
N ASP A 75 16.38 -0.73 18.57
CA ASP A 75 16.41 0.26 19.66
C ASP A 75 16.14 1.66 19.07
N PRO A 76 14.87 2.05 18.85
CA PRO A 76 14.56 3.31 18.20
C PRO A 76 14.92 4.50 19.11
N GLU A 77 15.90 5.31 18.69
CA GLU A 77 16.19 6.63 19.25
C GLU A 77 15.84 7.72 18.22
N PRO A 78 14.85 8.60 18.46
CA PRO A 78 13.95 8.61 19.63
C PRO A 78 12.93 7.47 19.59
N ALA A 79 12.43 7.11 20.78
CA ALA A 79 11.38 6.12 20.94
C ALA A 79 10.16 6.44 20.05
N ALA A 80 9.47 5.39 19.61
CA ALA A 80 8.28 5.53 18.80
C ALA A 80 7.23 6.41 19.49
N GLY A 81 6.70 7.39 18.76
CA GLY A 81 5.79 8.38 19.29
C GLY A 81 4.87 8.99 18.24
N PRO A 82 4.08 10.01 18.62
CA PRO A 82 3.19 10.74 17.72
C PRO A 82 3.91 11.34 16.51
N GLU A 83 5.17 11.75 16.64
CA GLU A 83 5.98 12.30 15.55
C GLU A 83 6.25 11.23 14.47
N THR A 84 6.63 10.03 14.89
CA THR A 84 6.82 8.91 13.97
C THR A 84 5.49 8.52 13.32
N ALA A 85 4.40 8.46 14.09
CA ALA A 85 3.09 8.10 13.56
C ALA A 85 2.56 9.14 12.55
N ALA A 86 2.72 10.43 12.83
CA ALA A 86 2.36 11.51 11.91
C ALA A 86 3.17 11.44 10.60
N ARG A 87 4.48 11.16 10.66
CA ARG A 87 5.32 10.96 9.46
C ARG A 87 4.87 9.76 8.63
N LEU A 88 4.39 8.70 9.28
CA LEU A 88 3.91 7.48 8.64
C LEU A 88 2.51 7.61 8.03
N MET A 89 1.81 8.73 8.22
CA MET A 89 0.44 8.89 7.71
C MET A 89 0.27 8.64 6.22
N PRO A 90 1.13 9.09 5.30
CA PRO A 90 0.97 8.77 3.89
C PRO A 90 1.02 7.26 3.61
N TRP A 91 1.88 6.52 4.33
CA TRP A 91 1.95 5.06 4.25
C TRP A 91 0.72 4.39 4.87
N LEU A 92 0.24 4.86 6.04
CA LEU A 92 -1.01 4.39 6.64
C LEU A 92 -2.22 4.59 5.72
N LEU A 93 -2.30 5.76 5.08
CA LEU A 93 -3.39 6.09 4.15
C LEU A 93 -3.40 5.16 2.92
N ARG A 94 -2.23 4.68 2.47
CA ARG A 94 -2.14 3.70 1.38
C ARG A 94 -2.90 2.41 1.71
N HIS A 95 -2.70 1.85 2.90
CA HIS A 95 -3.42 0.66 3.35
C HIS A 95 -4.88 0.93 3.70
N LEU A 96 -5.15 2.12 4.22
CA LEU A 96 -6.52 2.56 4.50
C LEU A 96 -7.34 2.65 3.21
N HIS A 97 -6.76 3.10 2.10
CA HIS A 97 -7.46 3.19 0.81
C HIS A 97 -8.07 1.85 0.37
N ARG A 98 -7.45 0.71 0.72
CA ARG A 98 -7.97 -0.62 0.37
C ARG A 98 -9.03 -1.12 1.36
N SER A 99 -8.84 -0.86 2.65
CA SER A 99 -9.71 -1.37 3.71
C SER A 99 -10.92 -0.48 4.00
N ASP A 100 -10.78 0.83 3.84
CA ASP A 100 -11.79 1.86 4.06
C ASP A 100 -11.60 3.07 3.13
N PRO A 101 -12.04 2.95 1.85
CA PRO A 101 -11.89 4.03 0.87
C PRO A 101 -12.58 5.34 1.28
N TRP A 102 -13.66 5.25 2.07
CA TRP A 102 -14.38 6.42 2.56
C TRP A 102 -13.57 7.17 3.60
N LEU A 103 -13.03 6.47 4.60
CA LEU A 103 -12.16 7.11 5.58
C LEU A 103 -10.88 7.62 4.93
N PHE A 104 -10.29 6.86 4.00
CA PHE A 104 -9.16 7.36 3.20
C PHE A 104 -9.51 8.69 2.53
N TYR A 105 -10.66 8.79 1.86
CA TYR A 105 -11.06 10.02 1.18
C TYR A 105 -11.29 11.18 2.16
N ILE A 106 -11.80 10.95 3.37
CA ILE A 106 -11.94 12.03 4.36
C ILE A 106 -10.56 12.51 4.83
N LEU A 107 -9.62 11.59 5.05
CA LEU A 107 -8.33 11.89 5.65
C LEU A 107 -7.27 12.32 4.62
N SER A 108 -7.43 11.97 3.36
CA SER A 108 -6.50 12.34 2.30
C SER A 108 -6.46 13.86 2.13
N GLY A 109 -5.26 14.42 1.97
CA GLY A 109 -5.07 15.89 1.86
C GLY A 109 -5.20 16.66 3.19
N SER A 110 -5.52 15.98 4.30
CA SER A 110 -5.58 16.59 5.62
C SER A 110 -4.25 16.44 6.35
N PRO A 111 -3.69 17.53 6.93
CA PRO A 111 -2.42 17.43 7.64
C PRO A 111 -2.60 16.66 8.95
N ALA A 112 -1.61 15.80 9.23
CA ALA A 112 -1.50 15.08 10.48
C ALA A 112 -0.30 15.59 11.27
N GLU A 113 -0.56 16.00 12.51
CA GLU A 113 0.41 16.66 13.38
C GLU A 113 0.62 15.83 14.64
N ALA A 114 1.85 15.83 15.15
CA ALA A 114 2.14 15.28 16.47
C ALA A 114 1.54 16.19 17.56
N GLY A 115 0.57 15.67 18.30
CA GLY A 115 0.03 16.30 19.50
C GLY A 115 0.57 15.65 20.78
N GLN A 116 0.12 16.14 21.93
CA GLN A 116 0.47 15.52 23.22
C GLN A 116 -0.12 14.10 23.31
N GLY A 117 0.74 13.10 23.11
CA GLY A 117 0.40 11.68 23.26
C GLY A 117 -0.53 11.11 22.17
N CYS A 118 -0.78 11.84 21.08
CA CYS A 118 -1.63 11.39 19.98
C CYS A 118 -1.29 12.13 18.68
N VAL A 119 -1.67 11.56 17.54
CA VAL A 119 -1.65 12.25 16.25
C VAL A 119 -2.97 12.99 16.06
N VAL A 120 -2.90 14.26 15.70
CA VAL A 120 -4.06 15.12 15.43
C VAL A 120 -4.19 15.32 13.92
N ILE A 121 -5.30 14.85 13.33
CA ILE A 121 -5.63 15.04 11.92
C ILE A 121 -6.57 16.24 11.79
N ARG A 122 -6.12 17.26 11.07
CA ARG A 122 -6.82 18.54 10.91
C ARG A 122 -7.79 18.47 9.72
N LEU A 123 -9.08 18.48 10.02
CA LEU A 123 -10.14 18.29 9.04
C LEU A 123 -11.07 19.51 8.99
N PRO A 124 -11.75 19.77 7.86
CA PRO A 124 -12.88 20.69 7.83
C PRO A 124 -13.91 20.29 8.90
N GLY A 125 -14.57 21.27 9.52
CA GLY A 125 -15.49 21.02 10.63
C GLY A 125 -16.60 20.02 10.28
N GLU A 126 -17.08 20.05 9.04
CA GLU A 126 -18.07 19.14 8.48
C GLU A 126 -17.60 17.68 8.44
N CYS A 127 -16.29 17.48 8.19
CA CYS A 127 -15.66 16.17 8.12
C CYS A 127 -15.37 15.58 9.50
N VAL A 128 -15.07 16.41 10.51
CA VAL A 128 -14.79 15.95 11.88
C VAL A 128 -15.93 15.10 12.42
N ALA A 129 -17.18 15.51 12.19
CA ALA A 129 -18.36 14.78 12.65
C ALA A 129 -18.54 13.41 11.96
N GLN A 130 -17.92 13.21 10.79
CA GLN A 130 -17.97 11.96 10.03
C GLN A 130 -16.91 10.94 10.49
N VAL A 131 -15.87 11.40 11.20
CA VAL A 131 -14.79 10.53 11.68
C VAL A 131 -15.14 9.99 13.06
N THR A 132 -15.52 8.71 13.09
CA THR A 132 -15.86 8.02 14.34
C THR A 132 -14.60 7.52 15.07
N GLY A 133 -14.72 7.28 16.38
CA GLY A 133 -13.64 6.67 17.15
C GLY A 133 -13.21 5.30 16.60
N SER A 134 -14.17 4.47 16.16
CA SER A 134 -13.89 3.18 15.52
C SER A 134 -13.15 3.31 14.19
N ALA A 135 -13.38 4.40 13.45
CA ALA A 135 -12.65 4.66 12.22
C ALA A 135 -11.17 4.97 12.53
N LEU A 136 -10.91 5.76 13.57
CA LEU A 136 -9.55 6.08 14.02
C LEU A 136 -8.82 4.86 14.59
N THR A 137 -9.54 3.95 15.26
CA THR A 137 -8.95 2.67 15.72
C THR A 137 -8.36 1.84 14.57
N ARG A 138 -8.90 1.93 13.35
CA ARG A 138 -8.30 1.23 12.18
C ARG A 138 -6.91 1.76 11.83
N LEU A 139 -6.67 3.07 11.96
CA LEU A 139 -5.34 3.64 11.79
C LEU A 139 -4.38 3.15 12.87
N GLU A 140 -4.87 3.05 14.11
CA GLU A 140 -4.10 2.50 15.23
C GLU A 140 -3.71 1.04 14.98
N GLU A 141 -4.62 0.23 14.45
CA GLU A 141 -4.39 -1.16 14.08
C GLU A 141 -3.38 -1.29 12.92
N LEU A 142 -3.46 -0.46 11.89
CA LEU A 142 -2.49 -0.42 10.79
C LEU A 142 -1.09 -0.04 11.29
N LEU A 143 -1.02 0.99 12.15
CA LEU A 143 0.23 1.42 12.76
C LEU A 143 0.83 0.32 13.64
N GLU A 144 0.02 -0.34 14.46
CA GLU A 144 0.49 -1.44 15.30
C GLU A 144 0.96 -2.62 14.46
N ARG A 145 0.24 -2.97 13.38
CA ARG A 145 0.60 -4.08 12.51
C ARG A 145 1.95 -3.87 11.84
N GLY A 146 2.16 -2.72 11.18
CA GLY A 146 3.38 -2.51 10.40
C GLY A 146 4.50 -1.75 11.11
N ALA A 147 4.23 -0.99 12.17
CA ALA A 147 5.27 -0.32 12.95
C ALA A 147 5.48 -0.97 14.33
N GLY A 148 4.60 -1.86 14.79
CA GLY A 148 4.82 -2.61 16.05
C GLY A 148 4.57 -1.80 17.32
N TYR A 149 3.94 -0.62 17.24
CA TYR A 149 3.55 0.19 18.39
C TYR A 149 2.19 0.87 18.18
N ARG A 150 1.55 1.28 19.28
CA ARG A 150 0.27 1.99 19.25
C ARG A 150 0.46 3.48 19.49
N CYS A 151 -0.24 4.30 18.73
CA CYS A 151 -0.36 5.74 18.95
C CYS A 151 -1.81 6.15 18.67
N PRO A 152 -2.51 6.82 19.62
CA PRO A 152 -3.88 7.24 19.40
C PRO A 152 -4.00 8.29 18.27
N PHE A 153 -5.08 8.22 17.51
CA PHE A 153 -5.42 9.26 16.52
C PHE A 153 -6.64 10.07 16.97
N ARG A 154 -6.67 11.36 16.61
CA ARG A 154 -7.80 12.26 16.86
C ARG A 154 -8.07 13.14 15.65
N ALA A 155 -9.35 13.29 15.31
CA ALA A 155 -9.81 14.30 14.38
C ALA A 155 -10.05 15.63 15.12
N ALA A 156 -9.56 16.73 14.57
CA ALA A 156 -9.81 18.07 15.08
C ALA A 156 -10.19 19.01 13.94
N ALA A 157 -11.04 20.00 14.24
CA ALA A 157 -11.41 21.01 13.27
C ALA A 157 -10.18 21.85 12.86
N SER A 158 -10.13 22.17 11.59
CA SER A 158 -9.17 23.04 10.92
C SER A 158 -9.86 24.33 10.47
N GLU A 159 -9.08 25.36 10.16
CA GLU A 159 -9.56 26.54 9.43
C GLU A 159 -9.79 26.25 7.94
N MET A 160 -9.32 25.10 7.45
CA MET A 160 -9.56 24.61 6.09
C MET A 160 -11.04 24.30 5.88
N ASP A 161 -11.63 24.86 4.83
CA ASP A 161 -12.99 24.51 4.41
C ASP A 161 -13.03 23.24 3.54
N LEU A 162 -14.24 22.71 3.34
CA LEU A 162 -14.46 21.50 2.55
C LEU A 162 -14.03 21.66 1.08
N GLN A 163 -14.18 22.85 0.50
CA GLN A 163 -13.82 23.10 -0.89
C GLN A 163 -12.30 23.04 -1.10
N SER A 164 -11.54 23.62 -0.16
CA SER A 164 -10.08 23.59 -0.16
C SER A 164 -9.56 22.15 -0.01
N LEU A 165 -10.23 21.33 0.81
CA LEU A 165 -9.88 19.91 0.93
C LEU A 165 -10.10 19.17 -0.40
N ILE A 166 -11.26 19.34 -1.02
CA ILE A 166 -11.58 18.72 -2.32
C ILE A 166 -10.56 19.14 -3.38
N GLN A 167 -10.25 20.44 -3.45
CA GLN A 167 -9.26 20.97 -4.39
C GLN A 167 -7.88 20.35 -4.16
N ARG A 168 -7.42 20.24 -2.91
CA ARG A 168 -6.15 19.56 -2.59
C ARG A 168 -6.14 18.11 -3.04
N GLN A 169 -7.25 17.40 -2.87
CA GLN A 169 -7.36 16.00 -3.29
C GLN A 169 -7.36 15.84 -4.82
N GLU A 170 -7.85 16.85 -5.55
CA GLU A 170 -7.84 16.89 -7.02
C GLU A 170 -6.49 17.35 -7.60
N GLU A 171 -5.82 18.31 -6.97
CA GLU A 171 -4.55 18.89 -7.42
C GLU A 171 -3.32 18.07 -7.01
N GLU A 172 -3.36 17.46 -5.83
CA GLU A 172 -2.36 16.51 -5.33
C GLU A 172 -3.00 15.13 -5.22
N PRO A 173 -3.35 14.46 -6.34
CA PRO A 173 -3.77 13.07 -6.29
C PRO A 173 -2.55 12.28 -5.83
N ASN A 174 -2.43 12.05 -4.52
CA ASN A 174 -1.30 11.45 -3.80
C ASN A 174 -0.43 10.59 -4.75
N PRO A 175 0.62 11.16 -5.39
CA PRO A 175 1.17 10.62 -6.64
C PRO A 175 1.92 9.29 -6.43
N THR A 176 2.07 8.85 -5.19
CA THR A 176 2.74 7.62 -4.77
C THR A 176 1.78 6.49 -4.38
N CYS A 177 0.48 6.62 -4.63
CA CYS A 177 -0.50 5.54 -4.37
C CYS A 177 -1.03 4.87 -5.64
N PHE A 178 -0.77 5.42 -6.82
CA PHE A 178 -1.43 5.01 -8.05
C PHE A 178 -0.47 4.89 -9.23
N HIS A 179 0.34 3.83 -9.22
CA HIS A 179 0.64 3.14 -10.46
C HIS A 179 -0.15 1.84 -10.50
N ALA A 180 -1.37 1.92 -11.03
CA ALA A 180 -1.96 0.75 -11.64
C ALA A 180 -0.98 0.32 -12.73
N VAL A 181 -0.32 -0.82 -12.53
CA VAL A 181 0.52 -1.45 -13.54
C VAL A 181 -0.37 -1.62 -14.77
N ALA A 182 -0.18 -0.75 -15.76
CA ALA A 182 -0.59 -1.05 -17.11
C ALA A 182 0.14 -2.35 -17.45
N ALA A 183 -0.63 -3.43 -17.60
CA ALA A 183 -0.09 -4.70 -18.04
C ALA A 183 0.76 -4.43 -19.29
N PRO A 184 2.05 -4.81 -19.29
CA PRO A 184 2.85 -4.65 -20.50
C PRO A 184 2.17 -5.45 -21.60
N ASP A 185 1.98 -4.80 -22.74
CA ASP A 185 1.46 -5.35 -23.98
C ASP A 185 1.95 -6.78 -24.15
N ALA A 186 1.03 -7.74 -24.06
CA ALA A 186 1.29 -9.09 -24.50
C ALA A 186 1.53 -9.01 -26.00
N GLU A 187 2.80 -9.10 -26.41
CA GLU A 187 3.16 -9.30 -27.80
C GLU A 187 2.31 -10.44 -28.40
N PRO A 188 1.77 -10.25 -29.61
CA PRO A 188 0.81 -11.18 -30.17
C PRO A 188 1.52 -12.50 -30.50
N ALA A 189 1.08 -13.56 -29.84
CA ALA A 189 1.46 -14.92 -30.17
C ALA A 189 1.30 -15.17 -31.68
N ALA A 190 2.36 -15.70 -32.26
CA ALA A 190 2.50 -15.99 -33.67
C ALA A 190 1.31 -16.79 -34.23
N ARG A 191 0.66 -16.15 -35.22
CA ARG A 191 0.12 -16.72 -36.47
C ARG A 191 -0.04 -18.24 -36.51
N PHE A 192 -1.26 -18.72 -36.31
CA PHE A 192 -1.76 -19.88 -37.05
C PHE A 192 -2.66 -19.38 -38.19
N ALA A 193 -2.19 -19.59 -39.41
CA ALA A 193 -2.92 -19.30 -40.64
C ALA A 193 -3.94 -20.42 -40.93
N GLY A 194 -5.19 -20.03 -41.19
CA GLY A 194 -6.23 -20.85 -41.81
C GLY A 194 -7.12 -19.91 -42.65
N PRO A 195 -7.40 -20.20 -43.93
CA PRO A 195 -7.87 -19.20 -44.90
C PRO A 195 -9.40 -19.15 -45.08
N GLY A 196 -9.91 -17.96 -45.42
CA GLY A 196 -11.17 -17.68 -46.13
C GLY A 196 -12.45 -17.85 -45.31
N GLU A 197 -13.46 -16.97 -45.31
CA GLU A 197 -14.03 -16.15 -46.39
C GLU A 197 -14.98 -15.06 -45.82
N GLN A 198 -15.08 -13.91 -46.52
CA GLN A 198 -16.29 -13.07 -46.77
C GLN A 198 -17.06 -12.47 -45.55
N ASP A 199 -17.62 -11.26 -45.53
CA ASP A 199 -17.83 -10.18 -46.49
C ASP A 199 -18.34 -8.93 -45.75
N ALA A 200 -18.31 -7.78 -46.45
CA ALA A 200 -19.20 -6.61 -46.34
C ALA A 200 -19.03 -5.52 -45.25
N SER A 201 -19.21 -4.28 -45.76
CA SER A 201 -19.01 -2.93 -45.20
C SER A 201 -20.35 -2.34 -44.65
N PRO A 202 -20.50 -1.02 -44.43
CA PRO A 202 -20.13 -0.20 -43.26
C PRO A 202 -21.37 0.33 -42.49
N ASP A 203 -21.13 1.27 -41.57
CA ASP A 203 -22.10 2.15 -40.88
C ASP A 203 -22.87 1.60 -39.67
N ARG A 204 -22.50 2.09 -38.48
CA ARG A 204 -23.38 2.47 -37.36
C ARG A 204 -22.55 2.88 -36.14
N SER A 205 -22.49 4.17 -35.85
CA SER A 205 -22.37 4.64 -34.47
C SER A 205 -23.65 4.24 -33.72
N PRO A 206 -23.55 3.63 -32.54
CA PRO A 206 -24.09 4.34 -31.38
C PRO A 206 -23.36 4.07 -30.05
N VAL A 207 -23.40 5.11 -29.20
CA VAL A 207 -23.74 5.08 -27.77
C VAL A 207 -22.75 4.40 -26.81
N LEU A 208 -22.19 5.25 -25.95
CA LEU A 208 -21.62 4.95 -24.64
C LEU A 208 -22.59 4.08 -23.81
N GLU A 209 -22.31 2.78 -23.71
CA GLU A 209 -22.95 1.90 -22.74
C GLU A 209 -21.94 1.34 -21.73
N ASN A 210 -22.13 1.79 -20.49
CA ASN A 210 -21.73 1.19 -19.22
C ASN A 210 -21.20 -0.25 -19.28
N ALA A 211 -19.88 -0.40 -19.31
CA ALA A 211 -19.22 -1.68 -19.05
C ALA A 211 -19.31 -2.03 -17.55
N ARG A 212 -20.40 -2.70 -17.18
CA ARG A 212 -20.54 -3.43 -15.91
C ARG A 212 -19.39 -4.44 -15.79
N TYR A 213 -18.53 -4.23 -14.80
CA TYR A 213 -17.47 -5.15 -14.40
C TYR A 213 -18.06 -6.53 -14.05
N ARG A 214 -17.78 -7.54 -14.89
CA ARG A 214 -17.96 -8.95 -14.56
C ARG A 214 -16.65 -9.48 -13.97
N TYR A 215 -16.55 -9.55 -12.65
CA TYR A 215 -15.50 -10.33 -12.00
C TYR A 215 -15.76 -11.82 -12.23
N ARG A 216 -14.88 -12.46 -13.02
CA ARG A 216 -14.86 -13.91 -13.18
C ARG A 216 -14.08 -14.49 -12.00
N LYS A 217 -14.80 -14.95 -10.98
CA LYS A 217 -14.27 -15.63 -9.79
C LYS A 217 -13.53 -16.90 -10.23
N LYS A 218 -12.20 -16.87 -10.34
CA LYS A 218 -11.39 -18.10 -10.39
C LYS A 218 -11.27 -18.60 -8.95
N LEU A 219 -12.06 -19.62 -8.64
CA LEU A 219 -11.93 -20.41 -7.42
C LEU A 219 -10.56 -21.11 -7.47
N VAL A 220 -9.56 -20.59 -6.76
CA VAL A 220 -8.32 -21.34 -6.53
C VAL A 220 -8.62 -22.29 -5.38
N ARG A 221 -8.49 -23.59 -5.67
CA ARG A 221 -8.66 -24.66 -4.70
C ARG A 221 -7.63 -24.51 -3.59
N GLN A 222 -8.14 -24.54 -2.37
CA GLN A 222 -7.42 -24.64 -1.11
C GLN A 222 -6.73 -26.02 -1.07
N GLU A 223 -5.43 -26.08 -1.32
CA GLU A 223 -4.56 -27.18 -0.92
C GLU A 223 -3.10 -26.69 -1.00
N ASP A 224 -2.36 -26.98 0.07
CA ASP A 224 -0.93 -26.73 0.30
C ASP A 224 -0.48 -25.30 0.67
N GLY A 225 -0.55 -25.02 1.97
CA GLY A 225 0.18 -23.91 2.59
C GLY A 225 1.69 -24.12 2.50
N LEU A 226 2.38 -23.26 1.75
CA LEU A 226 3.84 -23.19 1.72
C LEU A 226 4.33 -22.31 2.88
N VAL A 227 4.73 -22.95 3.97
CA VAL A 227 5.51 -22.34 5.05
C VAL A 227 6.97 -22.37 4.63
N PHE A 228 7.57 -21.22 4.35
CA PHE A 228 9.04 -21.12 4.31
C PHE A 228 9.56 -21.17 5.74
N GLY A 229 10.50 -22.09 5.98
CA GLY A 229 10.78 -22.70 7.27
C GLY A 229 11.19 -21.75 8.41
N ARG A 230 10.76 -22.13 9.62
CA ARG A 230 11.37 -21.70 10.89
C ARG A 230 12.85 -22.09 10.88
N PHE A 231 13.73 -21.13 11.17
CA PHE A 231 15.10 -21.43 11.58
C PHE A 231 15.14 -21.49 13.11
N ASP A 232 15.16 -22.70 13.65
CA ASP A 232 15.54 -22.94 15.04
C ASP A 232 17.02 -22.57 15.21
N SER A 233 17.28 -21.59 16.08
CA SER A 233 18.62 -21.33 16.60
C SER A 233 19.00 -22.43 17.58
N GLN A 234 19.97 -23.28 17.23
CA GLN A 234 20.80 -23.96 18.23
C GLN A 234 22.25 -24.16 17.76
N MET A 235 23.14 -23.72 18.66
CA MET A 235 24.60 -23.91 18.82
C MET A 235 25.54 -23.12 17.91
#